data_AF-A0A920QPA9-F1
#
_entry.id   AF-A0A920QPA9-F1
#
_cell.length_a   1.000
_cell.length_b   1.000
_cell.length_c   1.000
_cell.angle_alpha   90.00
_cell.angle_beta   90.00
_cell.angle_gamma   90.00
#
_symmetry.space_group_name_H-M   'P 1'
#
loop_
_entity.id
_entity.type
_entity.pdbx_description
1 polymer ?
#
loop_
_entity_poly.entity_id
_entity_poly.type
_entity_poly.pdbx_seq_one_letter_code
_entity_poly.pdbx_strand_id
1 'polypeptide(L)'
;MQNLSLPEFITDAPLSPVLTEGLEIRRKHFPDTIRFHNPGLRRHQTSEISCQQTQEFVSISLTGTRCALDCKHCGTSVLRGMRDFSRSSQNLSNFVQNCHAGNSRYTDFRRM
;
A
#
# COMPACT_ATOMS: atom_id res chain seq x y z
N MET A 1 1.55 16.59 -26.37
CA MET A 1 1.37 15.33 -25.63
C MET A 1 1.90 14.21 -26.51
N GLN A 2 3.03 13.60 -26.16
CA GLN A 2 3.56 12.49 -26.93
C GLN A 2 2.68 11.27 -26.68
N ASN A 3 2.09 10.74 -27.75
CA ASN A 3 1.42 9.44 -27.74
C ASN A 3 2.52 8.38 -27.50
N LEU A 4 2.70 8.00 -26.24
CA LEU A 4 3.42 6.77 -25.91
C LEU A 4 2.52 5.64 -26.42
N SER A 5 2.93 4.97 -27.50
CA SER A 5 2.33 3.71 -27.91
C SER A 5 2.30 2.78 -26.70
N LEU A 6 1.12 2.24 -26.36
CA LEU A 6 1.00 1.17 -25.38
C LEU A 6 2.07 0.11 -25.73
N PRO A 7 2.92 -0.30 -24.77
CA PRO A 7 3.86 -1.38 -25.05
C PRO A 7 3.05 -2.58 -25.56
N GLU A 8 3.50 -3.19 -26.66
CA GLU A 8 2.94 -4.47 -27.12
C GLU A 8 2.96 -5.42 -25.92
N PHE A 9 1.77 -5.72 -25.39
CA PHE A 9 1.64 -6.75 -24.38
C PHE A 9 2.17 -8.04 -25.01
N ILE A 10 3.19 -8.63 -24.39
CA ILE A 10 3.66 -9.96 -24.78
C ILE A 10 2.55 -10.92 -24.35
N THR A 11 1.61 -11.19 -25.25
CA THR A 11 0.36 -11.87 -24.92
C THR A 11 0.53 -13.37 -24.67
N ASP A 12 1.62 -13.98 -25.15
CA ASP A 12 1.65 -15.44 -25.30
C ASP A 12 2.97 -16.13 -24.92
N ALA A 13 3.88 -15.44 -24.22
CA ALA A 13 5.07 -16.12 -23.69
C ALA A 13 4.65 -17.05 -22.54
N PRO A 14 4.91 -18.38 -22.63
CA PRO A 14 4.57 -19.30 -21.56
C PRO A 14 5.31 -18.88 -20.28
N LEU A 15 4.57 -18.82 -19.17
CA LEU A 15 5.18 -18.62 -17.85
C LEU A 15 6.22 -19.72 -17.64
N SER A 16 7.40 -19.34 -17.16
CA SER A 16 8.42 -20.33 -16.81
C SER A 16 7.84 -21.35 -15.82
N PRO A 17 8.30 -22.62 -15.85
CA PRO A 17 7.81 -23.65 -14.94
C PRO A 17 7.80 -23.24 -13.47
N VAL A 18 8.81 -22.46 -13.05
CA VAL A 18 8.95 -21.94 -11.67
C VAL A 18 7.81 -20.96 -11.32
N LEU A 19 7.42 -20.08 -12.25
CA LEU A 19 6.32 -19.15 -12.03
C LEU A 19 4.97 -19.90 -11.99
N THR A 20 4.80 -20.91 -12.84
CA THR A 20 3.62 -21.77 -12.85
C THR A 20 3.48 -22.52 -11.53
N GLU A 21 4.56 -23.15 -11.04
CA GLU A 21 4.57 -23.85 -9.75
C GLU A 21 4.25 -22.90 -8.59
N GLY A 22 4.85 -21.71 -8.58
CA GLY A 22 4.56 -20.69 -7.57
C GLY A 22 3.08 -20.26 -7.57
N LEU A 23 2.46 -20.14 -8.75
CA LEU A 23 1.04 -19.82 -8.87
C LEU A 23 0.14 -20.93 -8.34
N GLU A 24 0.47 -22.20 -8.61
CA GLU A 24 -0.27 -23.35 -8.08
C GLU A 24 -0.16 -23.46 -6.56
N ILE A 25 1.02 -23.22 -5.99
CA ILE A 25 1.19 -23.11 -4.53
C ILE A 25 0.30 -22.00 -3.98
N ARG A 26 0.28 -20.81 -4.62
CA ARG A 26 -0.56 -19.69 -4.19
C ARG A 26 -2.05 -20.08 -4.21
N ARG A 27 -2.54 -20.73 -5.27
CA ARG A 27 -3.94 -21.16 -5.40
C ARG A 27 -4.34 -22.22 -4.38
N LYS A 28 -3.44 -23.14 -4.05
CA LYS A 28 -3.68 -24.18 -3.05
C LYS A 28 -3.83 -23.63 -1.64
N HIS A 29 -3.10 -22.57 -1.31
CA HIS A 29 -2.98 -22.08 0.08
C HIS A 29 -3.72 -20.76 0.35
N PHE A 30 -4.10 -20.00 -0.68
CA PHE A 30 -4.74 -18.70 -0.54
C PHE A 30 -5.98 -18.58 -1.43
N PRO A 31 -7.02 -17.83 -1.00
CA PRO A 31 -8.18 -17.57 -1.84
C PRO A 31 -7.81 -16.90 -3.16
N ASP A 32 -8.66 -17.11 -4.17
CA ASP A 32 -8.56 -16.44 -5.47
C ASP A 32 -9.11 -15.02 -5.41
N THR A 33 -8.62 -14.25 -4.44
CA THR A 33 -8.94 -12.83 -4.23
C THR A 33 -7.64 -12.04 -4.18
N ILE A 34 -7.66 -10.85 -4.78
CA ILE A 34 -6.54 -9.92 -4.72
C ILE A 34 -6.97 -8.76 -3.84
N ARG A 35 -6.25 -8.56 -2.73
CA ARG A 35 -6.46 -7.40 -1.85
C ARG A 35 -5.45 -6.33 -2.18
N PHE A 36 -5.94 -5.16 -2.54
CA PHE A 36 -5.10 -4.00 -2.80
C PHE A 36 -4.85 -3.23 -1.51
N HIS A 37 -3.59 -2.90 -1.27
CA HIS A 37 -3.15 -2.01 -0.20
C HIS A 37 -2.28 -0.93 -0.83
N ASN A 38 -2.65 0.33 -0.64
CA ASN A 38 -1.85 1.44 -1.14
C ASN A 38 -1.08 2.08 0.03
N PRO A 39 0.25 2.22 -0.03
CA PRO A 39 0.99 2.94 1.00
C PRO A 39 0.81 4.46 0.84
N GLY A 40 0.25 5.15 1.83
CA GLY A 40 0.05 6.61 1.77
C GLY A 40 1.32 7.47 1.82
N LEU A 41 2.51 6.86 1.77
CA LEU A 41 3.80 7.54 1.59
C LEU A 41 3.93 8.18 0.20
N ARG A 42 3.17 7.69 -0.78
CA ARG A 42 3.12 8.26 -2.14
C ARG A 42 1.68 8.59 -2.47
N ARG A 43 1.46 9.76 -3.09
CA ARG A 43 0.16 10.09 -3.65
C ARG A 43 -0.03 9.31 -4.94
N HIS A 44 -1.19 8.66 -5.06
CA HIS A 44 -1.61 7.96 -6.27
C HIS A 44 -2.82 8.68 -6.86
N GLN A 45 -2.85 8.83 -8.18
CA GLN A 45 -4.01 9.39 -8.86
C GLN A 45 -4.35 8.45 -10.00
N THR A 46 -5.44 7.70 -9.83
CA THR A 46 -5.97 6.77 -10.83
C THR A 46 -7.46 7.03 -10.99
N SER A 47 -8.11 6.36 -11.95
CA SER A 47 -9.57 6.40 -12.11
C SER A 47 -10.31 5.92 -10.86
N GLU A 48 -9.71 5.00 -10.10
CA GLU A 48 -10.28 4.37 -8.91
C GLU A 48 -9.88 5.11 -7.62
N ILE A 49 -8.77 5.87 -7.64
CA ILE A 49 -8.21 6.56 -6.48
C ILE A 49 -8.03 8.04 -6.81
N SER A 50 -8.93 8.87 -6.30
CA SER A 50 -8.89 10.32 -6.54
C SER A 50 -7.97 11.08 -5.57
N CYS A 51 -7.49 10.42 -4.49
CA CYS A 51 -6.63 11.01 -3.44
C CYS A 51 -7.10 12.41 -2.99
N GLN A 52 -8.42 12.60 -2.90
CA GLN A 52 -9.02 13.88 -2.51
C GLN A 52 -8.89 14.17 -1.01
N GLN A 53 -8.73 13.12 -0.19
CA GLN A 53 -8.60 13.24 1.26
C GLN A 53 -7.20 12.82 1.71
N THR A 54 -6.54 13.66 2.51
CA THR A 54 -5.21 13.40 3.10
C THR A 54 -5.20 12.25 4.11
N GLN A 55 -6.36 11.65 4.39
CA GLN A 55 -6.54 10.52 5.31
C GLN A 55 -6.71 9.18 4.57
N GLU A 56 -6.62 9.19 3.24
CA GLU A 56 -6.53 7.98 2.44
C GLU A 56 -5.15 7.34 2.65
N PHE A 57 -5.15 6.09 3.14
CA PHE A 57 -3.95 5.26 3.31
C PHE A 57 -2.90 5.76 4.31
N VAL A 58 -3.32 6.32 5.45
CA VAL A 58 -2.41 6.87 6.46
C VAL A 58 -1.36 5.84 6.89
N SER A 59 -0.10 6.15 6.59
CA SER A 59 1.05 5.41 7.13
C SER A 59 1.37 5.94 8.53
N ILE A 60 1.44 5.07 9.52
CA ILE A 60 1.65 5.43 10.93
C ILE A 60 3.02 4.91 11.38
N SER A 61 3.83 5.77 12.00
CA SER A 61 5.07 5.37 12.65
C SER A 61 4.88 5.25 14.16
N LEU A 62 5.08 4.05 14.69
CA LEU A 62 5.00 3.78 16.13
C LEU A 62 6.17 4.36 16.91
N THR A 63 7.30 4.61 16.25
CA THR A 63 8.56 5.09 16.87
C THR A 63 8.92 6.51 16.42
N GLY A 64 8.02 7.20 15.72
CA GLY A 64 8.29 8.49 15.11
C GLY A 64 9.36 8.36 14.01
N THR A 65 10.41 9.17 14.07
CA THR A 65 11.52 9.10 13.09
C THR A 65 12.67 8.19 13.52
N ARG A 66 12.54 7.48 14.66
CA ARG A 66 13.61 6.62 15.18
C ARG A 66 13.50 5.20 14.61
N CYS A 67 14.63 4.65 14.14
CA CYS A 67 14.76 3.27 13.68
C CYS A 67 16.04 2.67 14.27
N ALA A 68 15.91 1.54 14.99
CA ALA A 68 17.06 0.89 15.63
C ALA A 68 18.07 0.29 14.65
N LEU A 69 17.63 0.00 13.42
CA LEU A 69 18.48 -0.64 12.40
C LEU A 69 19.37 0.35 11.64
N ASP A 70 19.03 1.65 11.66
CA ASP A 70 19.75 2.74 10.98
C ASP A 70 20.28 2.38 9.56
N CYS A 71 19.45 1.69 8.78
CA CYS A 71 19.87 1.17 7.48
C CYS A 71 20.19 2.30 6.50
N LYS A 72 21.36 2.22 5.84
CA LYS A 72 21.78 3.15 4.78
C LYS A 72 20.75 3.30 3.66
N HIS A 73 19.99 2.24 3.36
CA HIS A 73 18.99 2.23 2.29
C HIS A 73 17.88 3.26 2.48
N CYS A 74 17.37 3.43 3.72
CA CYS A 74 16.30 4.37 3.99
C CYS A 74 16.78 5.62 4.74
N GLY A 75 17.82 5.51 5.57
CA GLY A 75 18.35 6.61 6.37
C GLY A 75 17.28 7.32 7.21
N THR A 76 16.25 6.60 7.66
CA THR A 76 15.04 7.10 8.37
C THR A 76 14.14 8.06 7.56
N SER A 77 14.46 8.36 6.30
CA SER A 77 13.74 9.34 5.49
C SER A 77 12.26 9.00 5.28
N VAL A 78 11.97 7.72 5.04
CA VAL A 78 10.60 7.18 4.87
C VAL A 78 9.73 7.46 6.10
N LEU A 79 10.29 7.39 7.30
CA LEU A 79 9.54 7.62 8.55
C LEU A 79 9.05 9.06 8.69
N ARG A 80 9.71 10.03 8.05
CA ARG A 80 9.33 11.45 8.10
C ARG A 80 8.00 11.74 7.41
N GLY A 81 7.61 10.91 6.44
CA GLY A 81 6.33 11.01 5.74
C GLY A 81 5.17 10.32 6.46
N MET A 82 5.42 9.66 7.60
CA MET A 82 4.42 8.92 8.35
C MET A 82 3.84 9.76 9.50
N ARG A 83 2.61 9.47 9.90
CA ARG A 83 1.98 10.06 11.08
C ARG A 83 2.65 9.51 12.35
N ASP A 84 3.21 10.40 13.16
CA ASP A 84 3.96 10.03 14.37
C ASP A 84 3.00 9.66 15.52
N PHE A 85 2.93 8.37 15.86
CA PHE A 85 2.18 7.88 17.01
C PHE A 85 2.94 8.06 18.33
N SER A 86 4.27 8.14 18.30
CA SER A 86 5.11 8.19 19.51
C SER A 86 4.89 9.46 20.35
N ARG A 87 4.27 10.49 19.76
CA ARG A 87 3.86 11.74 20.42
C ARG A 87 2.40 11.75 20.87
N SER A 88 1.64 10.70 20.56
CA SER A 88 0.23 10.62 20.92
C SER A 88 0.06 10.26 22.39
N SER A 89 -0.88 10.92 23.05
CA SER A 89 -1.39 10.51 24.37
C SER A 89 -2.51 9.46 24.28
N GLN A 90 -2.96 9.11 23.07
CA GLN A 90 -4.01 8.13 22.84
C GLN A 90 -3.44 6.71 22.81
N ASN A 91 -4.30 5.72 23.08
CA ASN A 91 -3.94 4.34 22.75
C ASN A 91 -3.93 4.14 21.22
N LEU A 92 -3.25 3.08 20.76
CA LEU A 92 -3.05 2.82 19.34
C LEU A 92 -4.38 2.61 18.60
N SER A 93 -5.33 1.89 19.20
CA SER A 93 -6.63 1.61 18.59
C SER A 93 -7.42 2.89 18.30
N ASN A 94 -7.51 3.79 19.27
CA ASN A 94 -8.20 5.08 19.14
C ASN A 94 -7.47 5.98 18.13
N PHE A 95 -6.13 5.97 18.15
CA PHE A 95 -5.35 6.73 17.18
C PHE A 95 -5.60 6.27 15.74
N VAL A 96 -5.63 4.95 15.52
CA VAL A 96 -5.93 4.34 14.21
C VAL A 96 -7.37 4.64 13.80
N GLN A 97 -8.35 4.49 14.69
CA GLN A 97 -9.74 4.85 14.42
C GLN A 97 -9.89 6.33 14.03
N ASN A 98 -9.18 7.24 14.69
CA ASN A 98 -9.16 8.66 14.35
C ASN A 98 -8.48 8.96 13.00
N CYS A 99 -7.65 8.05 12.48
CA CYS A 99 -7.14 8.11 11.11
C CYS A 99 -8.15 7.58 10.09
N HIS A 100 -9.02 6.64 10.49
CA HIS A 100 -10.05 6.04 9.64
C HIS A 100 -11.39 6.79 9.65
N ALA A 101 -11.71 7.55 10.71
CA ALA A 101 -12.98 8.27 10.84
C ALA A 101 -13.16 9.36 9.76
N GLY A 102 -12.09 9.81 9.11
CA GLY A 102 -12.16 10.65 7.91
C GLY A 102 -12.23 9.87 6.58
N ASN A 103 -12.36 8.55 6.61
CA ASN A 103 -12.12 7.69 5.46
C ASN A 103 -12.99 6.40 5.47
N SER A 104 -14.29 6.59 5.27
CA SER A 104 -15.32 5.53 5.22
C SER A 104 -15.27 4.62 3.96
N ARG A 105 -14.26 4.77 3.09
CA ARG A 105 -14.26 4.08 1.78
C ARG A 105 -13.47 2.77 1.73
N TYR A 106 -12.78 2.39 2.81
CA TYR A 106 -11.78 1.31 2.71
C TYR A 106 -12.28 -0.11 2.96
N THR A 107 -13.55 -0.30 3.37
CA THR A 107 -14.08 -1.64 3.66
C THR A 107 -14.72 -2.32 2.46
N ASP A 108 -14.78 -1.69 1.29
CA ASP A 108 -15.57 -2.22 0.16
C ASP A 108 -14.80 -2.26 -1.18
N PHE A 109 -13.57 -2.76 -1.17
CA PHE A 109 -12.90 -3.26 -2.40
C PHE A 109 -13.39 -4.67 -2.78
N ARG A 110 -14.67 -4.99 -2.53
CA ARG A 110 -15.29 -6.29 -2.89
C ARG A 110 -15.88 -6.34 -4.31
N ARG A 111 -15.60 -5.35 -5.16
CA ARG A 111 -16.01 -5.39 -6.57
C ARG A 111 -14.85 -5.07 -7.50
N MET A 112 -14.11 -6.11 -7.84
CA MET A 112 -13.54 -6.37 -9.17
C MET A 112 -13.46 -7.87 -9.35
#